data_AF-A0A382NLF0-F1
#
_entry.id   AF-A0A382NLF0-F1
#
_cell.length_a   1.000
_cell.length_b   1.000
_cell.length_c   1.000
_cell.angle_alpha   90.00
_cell.angle_beta   90.00
_cell.angle_gamma   90.00
#
_symmetry.space_group_name_H-M   'P 1'
#
loop_
_entity.id
_entity.type
_entity.pdbx_description
1 polymer ?
#
loop_
_entity_poly.entity_id
_entity_poly.type
_entity_poly.pdbx_seq_one_letter_code
_entity_poly.pdbx_strand_id
1 'polypeptide(L)' 'VNYPLFAIAGLIVLGFSFSFAYAHTTIEVGPYEIEVGWQDEPPVVGILNAITIDVREPGDVEGVSMGITNAF' A
#
# COMPACT_ATOMS: atom_id res chain seq x y z
N VAL A 1 -31.24 28.11 7.49
CA VAL A 1 -30.65 26.77 7.21
C VAL A 1 -29.14 26.92 7.25
N ASN A 2 -28.43 26.13 8.05
CA ASN A 2 -26.96 26.21 8.17
C ASN A 2 -26.29 25.42 7.04
N TYR A 3 -26.35 25.94 5.83
CA TYR A 3 -25.68 25.39 4.64
C TYR A 3 -24.19 25.04 4.84
N PRO A 4 -23.35 25.84 5.54
CA PRO A 4 -21.95 25.46 5.74
C PRO A 4 -21.78 24.21 6.61
N LEU A 5 -22.66 24.00 7.59
CA LEU A 5 -22.66 22.79 8.42
C LEU A 5 -22.96 21.55 7.58
N PHE A 6 -23.96 21.63 6.69
CA PHE A 6 -24.29 20.53 5.80
C PHE A 6 -23.19 20.25 4.77
N ALA A 7 -22.51 21.29 4.28
CA ALA A 7 -21.36 21.11 3.38
C ALA A 7 -20.19 20.40 4.07
N ILE A 8 -19.85 20.79 5.30
CA ILE A 8 -18.79 20.15 6.09
C ILE A 8 -19.17 18.71 6.45
N ALA A 9 -20.41 18.47 6.89
CA ALA A 9 -20.89 17.13 7.20
C ALA A 9 -20.87 16.22 5.97
N GLY A 10 -21.26 16.75 4.79
CA GLY A 10 -21.18 16.03 3.53
C GLY A 10 -19.75 15.66 3.16
N LEU A 11 -18.78 16.58 3.32
CA LEU A 11 -17.37 16.31 3.06
C LEU A 11 -16.81 15.22 3.98
N ILE A 12 -17.16 15.23 5.26
CA ILE A 12 -16.73 14.21 6.23
C ILE A 12 -17.31 12.85 5.87
N VAL A 13 -18.61 12.77 5.59
CA VAL A 13 -19.23 11.49 5.23
C VAL A 13 -18.57 10.95 3.97
N LEU A 14 -18.47 11.74 2.89
CA LEU A 14 -17.88 11.27 1.63
C LEU A 14 -16.39 10.94 1.74
N GLY A 15 -15.62 11.72 2.48
CA GLY A 15 -14.17 11.55 2.63
C GLY A 15 -13.75 10.38 3.53
N PHE A 16 -14.66 9.84 4.34
CA PHE A 16 -14.40 8.74 5.28
C PHE A 16 -15.33 7.54 5.08
N SER A 17 -16.07 7.48 3.97
CA SER A 17 -16.99 6.36 3.65
C SER A 17 -16.28 5.08 3.20
N PHE A 18 -14.97 5.10 2.99
CA PHE A 18 -14.18 3.95 2.55
C PHE A 18 -13.25 3.47 3.67
N SER A 19 -13.13 2.15 3.79
CA SER A 19 -12.17 1.52 4.70
C SER A 19 -10.78 1.55 4.09
N PHE A 20 -9.79 2.02 4.86
CA PHE A 20 -8.38 1.96 4.48
C PHE A 20 -7.88 0.51 4.59
N ALA A 21 -7.11 0.06 3.61
CA ALA A 21 -6.31 -1.15 3.69
C ALA A 21 -4.83 -0.77 3.82
N TYR A 22 -4.09 -1.50 4.64
CA TYR A 22 -2.63 -1.33 4.76
C TYR A 22 -1.97 -1.67 3.42
N ALA A 23 -1.11 -0.77 2.93
CA ALA A 23 -0.56 -0.84 1.58
C ALA A 23 0.58 -1.86 1.44
N HIS A 24 1.52 -1.86 2.39
CA HIS A 24 2.68 -2.75 2.36
C HIS A 24 3.12 -3.18 3.76
N THR A 25 3.76 -4.34 3.84
CA THR A 25 4.60 -4.75 4.97
C THR A 25 5.96 -5.16 4.45
N THR A 26 7.01 -4.60 5.05
CA THR A 26 8.39 -4.86 4.67
C THR A 26 9.11 -5.51 5.83
N ILE A 27 9.80 -6.62 5.56
CA ILE A 27 10.66 -7.29 6.53
C ILE A 27 12.07 -7.47 5.97
N GLU A 28 13.06 -7.34 6.84
CA GLU A 28 14.47 -7.62 6.50
C GLU A 28 14.85 -9.01 6.99
N VAL A 29 15.38 -9.83 6.09
CA VAL A 29 15.85 -11.19 6.37
C VAL A 29 17.26 -11.35 5.84
N GLY A 30 18.26 -11.14 6.70
CA GLY A 30 19.67 -11.17 6.30
C GLY A 30 19.98 -10.03 5.33
N PRO A 31 20.56 -10.28 4.14
CA PRO A 31 20.83 -9.24 3.15
C PRO A 31 19.60 -8.89 2.29
N TYR A 32 18.44 -9.52 2.53
CA TYR A 32 17.28 -9.36 1.67
C TYR A 32 16.17 -8.56 2.33
N GLU A 33 15.46 -7.81 1.51
CA GLU A 33 14.22 -7.15 1.86
C GLU A 33 13.07 -7.88 1.17
N ILE A 34 12.04 -8.22 1.95
CA ILE A 34 10.82 -8.86 1.48
C ILE A 34 9.68 -7.88 1.71
N GLU A 35 9.07 -7.42 0.64
CA GLU A 35 7.88 -6.59 0.68
C GLU A 35 6.65 -7.40 0.26
N VAL A 36 5.60 -7.33 1.08
CA VAL A 36 4.29 -7.87 0.74
C VAL A 36 3.33 -6.69 0.58
N GLY A 37 2.79 -6.53 -0.61
CA GLY A 37 1.92 -5.42 -0.99
C GLY A 37 0.73 -5.86 -1.83
N TRP A 38 0.04 -4.88 -2.40
CA TRP A 38 -1.07 -5.10 -3.34
C TRP A 38 -0.58 -4.95 -4.78
N GLN A 39 -1.15 -5.74 -5.68
CA GLN A 39 -0.82 -5.62 -7.11
C GLN A 39 -1.36 -4.30 -7.69
N ASP A 40 -2.62 -3.96 -7.37
CA ASP A 40 -3.23 -2.68 -7.73
C ASP A 40 -3.31 -1.75 -6.52
N GLU A 41 -2.73 -0.55 -6.62
CA GLU A 41 -2.69 0.44 -5.53
C GLU A 41 -3.44 1.74 -5.85
N PRO A 42 -4.13 2.36 -4.87
CA PRO A 42 -4.30 1.90 -3.48
C PRO A 42 -5.33 0.76 -3.37
N PRO A 43 -5.18 -0.15 -2.39
CA PRO A 43 -6.15 -1.22 -2.17
C PRO A 43 -7.52 -0.66 -1.77
N VAL A 44 -8.57 -1.14 -2.45
CA VAL A 44 -9.96 -0.79 -2.13
C VAL A 44 -10.68 -2.01 -1.59
N VAL A 45 -11.20 -1.89 -0.36
CA VAL A 45 -11.95 -2.97 0.29
C VAL A 45 -13.17 -3.37 -0.53
N GLY A 46 -13.34 -4.67 -0.78
CA GLY A 46 -14.45 -5.23 -1.54
C GLY A 46 -14.22 -5.30 -3.05
N ILE A 47 -13.05 -4.90 -3.55
CA ILE A 47 -12.61 -5.07 -4.93
C ILE A 47 -11.59 -6.22 -5.00
N LEU A 48 -11.69 -7.06 -6.04
CA LEU A 48 -10.70 -8.10 -6.32
C LEU A 48 -9.33 -7.46 -6.58
N ASN A 49 -8.30 -8.05 -5.99
CA ASN A 49 -6.91 -7.63 -6.13
C ASN A 49 -6.03 -8.89 -5.95
N ALA A 50 -4.72 -8.74 -6.10
CA ALA A 50 -3.73 -9.75 -5.80
C ALA A 50 -2.73 -9.25 -4.77
N ILE A 51 -2.09 -10.19 -4.08
CA ILE A 51 -0.93 -9.91 -3.24
C ILE A 51 0.32 -10.07 -4.09
N THR A 52 1.19 -9.07 -4.06
CA THR A 52 2.55 -9.12 -4.60
C THR A 52 3.53 -9.41 -3.47
N ILE A 53 4.52 -10.23 -3.78
CA ILE A 53 5.64 -10.54 -2.88
C ILE A 53 6.91 -10.24 -3.66
N ASP A 54 7.58 -9.16 -3.29
CA ASP A 54 8.83 -8.74 -3.91
C ASP A 54 10.00 -9.07 -2.98
N VAL A 55 10.94 -9.85 -3.51
CA VAL A 55 12.18 -10.20 -2.81
C VAL A 55 13.34 -9.53 -3.53
N ARG A 56 14.04 -8.66 -2.82
CA ARG A 56 15.05 -7.78 -3.40
C ARG A 56 16.24 -7.61 -2.47
N GLU A 57 17.40 -7.35 -3.06
CA GLU A 57 18.58 -6.93 -2.32
C GLU A 57 18.60 -5.39 -2.28
N PRO A 58 18.67 -4.77 -1.09
CA PRO A 58 18.74 -3.32 -0.96
C PRO A 58 20.07 -2.83 -1.55
N GLY A 59 20.00 -1.81 -2.40
CA GLY A 59 21.17 -1.21 -3.03
C GLY A 59 21.90 -0.25 -2.09
N ASP A 60 23.02 0.29 -2.56
CA ASP A 60 23.83 1.27 -1.80
C ASP A 60 23.10 2.60 -1.55
N VAL A 61 21.95 2.82 -2.20
CA VAL A 61 21.12 4.03 -2.10
C VAL A 61 19.72 3.64 -1.67
N GLU A 62 19.17 4.35 -0.68
CA GLU A 62 17.82 4.13 -0.17
C GLU A 62 16.77 4.23 -1.29
N GLY A 63 15.87 3.24 -1.34
CA GLY A 63 14.84 3.12 -2.38
C GLY A 63 15.33 2.51 -3.71
N VAL A 64 16.62 2.23 -3.85
CA VAL A 64 17.17 1.46 -4.98
C VAL A 64 17.36 0.03 -4.53
N SER A 65 16.92 -0.92 -5.37
CA SER A 65 17.04 -2.33 -5.08
C SER A 65 17.31 -3.12 -6.35
N MET A 66 17.91 -4.29 -6.21
CA MET A 66 18.13 -5.22 -7.31
C MET A 66 17.27 -6.46 -7.15
N GLY A 67 16.60 -6.85 -8.24
CA GLY A 67 15.84 -8.09 -8.29
C GLY A 67 16.76 -9.31 -8.25
N ILE A 68 16.32 -10.38 -7.59
CA ILE A 68 17.09 -11.62 -7.50
C ILE A 68 16.76 -12.52 -8.69
N THR A 69 17.72 -12.72 -9.60
CA THR A 69 17.50 -13.50 -10.84
C THR A 69 17.55 -15.02 -10.67
N ASN A 70 17.73 -15.53 -9.44
CA ASN A 70 17.94 -16.96 -9.18
C ASN A 70 17.41 -17.39 -7.80
N ALA A 71 16.18 -16.99 -7.48
CA ALA A 71 15.55 -17.26 -6.18
C ALA A 71 15.06 -18.72 -6.00
N PHE A 72 15.19 -19.58 -7.03
CA PHE A 72 14.74 -20.97 -7.02
C PHE A 72 15.66 -21.87 -7.86
#